data_AF-A0AA45W899-F1
#
_entry.id   AF-A0AA45W899-F1
#
_cell.length_a   1.000
_cell.length_b   1.000
_cell.length_c   1.000
_cell.angle_alpha   90.00
_cell.angle_beta   90.00
_cell.angle_gamma   90.00
#
_symmetry.space_group_name_H-M   'P 1'
#
loop_
_entity.id
_entity.type
_entity.pdbx_description
1 polymer ?
#
loop_
_entity_poly.entity_id
_entity_poly.type
_entity_poly.pdbx_seq_one_letter_code
_entity_poly.pdbx_strand_id
1 'polypeptide(L)'
;MPQKKHKPEEIVAKLRQVDVLVSQGGSVAESVRSIGVTQFTYYRWRKEFGGLKTDQVKRLKELEKENERLRRVVSDLTLEKLILRDEVWNATGSNDMPNAS
;
A
#
# COMPACT_ATOMS: atom_id res chain seq x y z
N MET A 1 16.97 11.11 -19.11
CA MET A 1 17.08 11.43 -17.66
C MET A 1 16.34 10.37 -16.87
N PRO A 2 16.91 9.84 -15.76
CA PRO A 2 16.22 8.84 -14.93
C PRO A 2 14.93 9.44 -14.37
N GLN A 3 13.79 8.78 -14.60
CA GLN A 3 12.52 9.24 -14.04
C GLN A 3 12.53 9.06 -12.53
N LYS A 4 12.39 10.15 -11.78
CA LYS A 4 12.16 10.08 -10.33
C LYS A 4 10.80 9.40 -10.10
N LYS A 5 10.80 8.27 -9.39
CA LYS A 5 9.56 7.64 -8.92
C LYS A 5 8.96 8.51 -7.82
N HIS A 6 7.77 9.05 -8.06
CA HIS A 6 7.01 9.81 -7.07
C HIS A 6 6.33 8.86 -6.08
N LYS A 7 6.40 9.17 -4.79
CA LYS A 7 5.65 8.41 -3.78
C LYS A 7 4.16 8.79 -3.83
N PRO A 8 3.23 7.89 -3.49
CA PRO A 8 1.79 8.20 -3.50
C PRO A 8 1.42 9.47 -2.72
N GLU A 9 2.08 9.72 -1.58
CA GLU A 9 1.85 10.91 -0.76
C GLU A 9 2.27 12.21 -1.50
N GLU A 10 3.36 12.14 -2.26
CA GLU A 10 3.86 13.25 -3.09
C GLU A 10 2.92 13.52 -4.26
N ILE A 11 2.38 12.46 -4.89
CA ILE A 11 1.40 12.57 -5.98
C ILE A 11 0.15 13.30 -5.50
N VAL A 12 -0.43 12.88 -4.37
CA VAL A 12 -1.62 13.53 -3.81
C VAL A 12 -1.34 14.98 -3.43
N ALA A 13 -0.18 15.28 -2.84
CA ALA A 13 0.21 16.65 -2.53
C ALA A 13 0.29 17.54 -3.79
N LYS A 14 0.88 17.03 -4.87
CA LYS A 14 0.95 17.73 -6.16
C LYS A 14 -0.42 17.94 -6.80
N LEU A 15 -1.32 16.94 -6.75
CA LEU A 15 -2.69 17.08 -7.25
C LEU A 15 -3.44 18.19 -6.51
N ARG A 16 -3.33 18.24 -5.17
CA ARG A 16 -3.92 19.32 -4.37
C ARG A 16 -3.33 20.69 -4.70
N GLN A 17 -2.04 20.78 -4.97
CA GLN A 17 -1.41 22.03 -5.38
C GLN A 17 -2.01 22.53 -6.72
N VAL A 18 -2.27 21.63 -7.66
CA VAL A 18 -2.96 21.98 -8.91
C VAL A 18 -4.38 22.46 -8.63
N ASP A 19 -5.13 21.78 -7.76
CA ASP A 19 -6.51 22.18 -7.41
C ASP A 19 -6.56 23.59 -6.78
N VAL A 20 -5.57 23.94 -5.93
CA VAL A 20 -5.45 25.27 -5.33
C VAL A 20 -5.12 26.33 -6.38
N LEU A 21 -4.19 26.06 -7.29
CA LEU A 21 -3.84 27.03 -8.34
C LEU A 21 -5.01 27.28 -9.31
N VAL A 22 -5.78 26.23 -9.61
CA VAL A 22 -6.99 26.34 -10.44
C VAL A 22 -8.09 27.12 -9.71
N SER A 23 -8.28 26.93 -8.40
CA SER A 23 -9.27 27.69 -7.64
C SER A 23 -8.91 29.18 -7.49
N GLN A 24 -7.64 29.53 -7.64
CA GLN A 24 -7.15 30.91 -7.72
C GLN A 24 -7.32 31.53 -9.13
N GLY A 25 -7.90 30.80 -10.09
CA GLY A 25 -8.15 31.27 -11.45
C GLY A 25 -7.06 30.91 -12.47
N GLY A 26 -6.05 30.13 -12.08
CA GLY A 26 -5.02 29.64 -12.99
C GLY A 26 -5.54 28.56 -13.94
N SER A 27 -4.96 28.46 -15.14
CA SER A 27 -5.29 27.35 -16.04
C SER A 27 -4.72 26.03 -15.52
N VAL A 28 -5.39 24.92 -15.83
CA VAL A 28 -4.88 23.57 -15.51
C VAL A 28 -3.51 23.34 -16.15
N ALA A 29 -3.31 23.80 -17.38
CA ALA A 29 -2.06 23.60 -18.11
C ALA A 29 -0.86 24.35 -17.48
N GLU A 30 -1.07 25.55 -16.92
CA GLU A 30 -0.05 26.28 -16.18
C GLU A 30 0.22 25.64 -14.82
N SER A 31 -0.84 25.27 -14.09
CA SER A 31 -0.76 24.64 -12.78
C SER A 31 -0.03 23.29 -12.84
N VAL A 32 -0.25 22.52 -13.89
CA VAL A 32 0.47 21.24 -14.12
C VAL A 32 1.95 21.48 -14.44
N ARG A 33 2.27 22.54 -15.21
CA ARG A 33 3.66 22.92 -15.47
C ARG A 33 4.38 23.35 -14.20
N SER A 34 3.72 24.08 -13.30
CA SER A 34 4.34 24.55 -12.05
C SER A 34 4.69 23.42 -11.07
N ILE A 35 4.01 22.28 -11.12
CA ILE A 35 4.37 21.09 -10.31
C ILE A 35 5.42 20.18 -10.98
N GLY A 36 5.93 20.60 -12.15
CA GLY A 36 7.01 19.93 -12.87
C GLY A 36 6.63 18.58 -13.48
N VAL A 37 5.38 18.39 -13.90
CA VAL A 37 4.93 17.15 -14.57
C VAL A 37 4.23 17.44 -15.88
N THR A 38 4.07 16.41 -16.72
CA THR A 38 3.32 16.53 -17.97
C THR A 38 1.81 16.45 -17.73
N GLN A 39 1.01 17.02 -18.63
CA GLN A 39 -0.46 16.89 -18.57
C GLN A 39 -0.92 15.44 -18.61
N PHE A 40 -0.26 14.60 -19.41
CA PHE A 40 -0.54 13.17 -19.45
C PHE A 40 -0.35 12.51 -18.07
N THR A 41 0.77 12.80 -17.41
CA THR A 41 1.04 12.32 -16.04
C THR A 41 0.00 12.82 -15.04
N TYR A 42 -0.37 14.10 -15.12
CA TYR A 42 -1.40 14.69 -14.26
C TYR A 42 -2.75 13.99 -14.40
N TYR A 43 -3.25 13.79 -15.62
CA TYR A 43 -4.55 13.13 -15.82
C TYR A 43 -4.54 11.67 -15.38
N ARG A 44 -3.44 10.94 -15.60
CA ARG A 44 -3.28 9.58 -15.05
C ARG A 44 -3.33 9.60 -13.52
N TRP A 45 -2.58 10.48 -12.88
CA TRP A 45 -2.60 10.61 -11.42
C TRP A 45 -3.96 11.01 -10.88
N ARG A 46 -4.70 11.89 -11.57
CA ARG A 46 -6.05 12.28 -11.15
C ARG A 46 -7.00 11.08 -11.17
N LYS A 47 -6.87 10.18 -12.16
CA LYS A 47 -7.65 8.93 -12.25
C LYS A 47 -7.31 7.96 -11.12
N GLU A 48 -6.03 7.85 -10.75
CA GLU A 48 -5.54 6.88 -9.76
C GLU A 48 -5.65 7.39 -8.31
N PHE A 49 -5.44 8.69 -8.08
CA PHE A 49 -5.24 9.28 -6.75
C PHE A 49 -6.14 10.49 -6.46
N GLY A 50 -6.90 11.01 -7.43
CA GLY A 50 -7.65 12.27 -7.29
C GLY A 50 -8.77 12.26 -6.23
N GLY A 51 -9.24 11.08 -5.82
CA GLY A 51 -10.22 10.93 -4.74
C GLY A 51 -9.60 10.74 -3.35
N LEU A 52 -8.26 10.66 -3.25
CA LEU A 52 -7.59 10.31 -2.00
C LEU A 52 -7.09 11.56 -1.28
N LYS A 53 -7.33 11.61 0.03
CA LYS A 53 -6.69 12.58 0.92
C LYS A 53 -5.29 12.07 1.36
N THR A 54 -4.35 12.98 1.61
CA THR A 54 -2.96 12.63 1.98
C THR A 54 -2.88 11.76 3.24
N ASP A 55 -3.73 12.03 4.23
CA ASP A 55 -3.93 11.24 5.44
C ASP A 55 -4.45 9.83 5.14
N GLN A 56 -5.36 9.67 4.17
CA GLN A 56 -5.83 8.35 3.73
C GLN A 56 -4.70 7.54 3.08
N VAL A 57 -3.86 8.17 2.27
CA VAL A 57 -2.69 7.50 1.67
C VAL A 57 -1.68 7.06 2.73
N LYS A 58 -1.38 7.94 3.69
CA LYS A 58 -0.47 7.61 4.80
C LYS A 58 -1.01 6.45 5.63
N ARG A 59 -2.30 6.48 5.97
CA ARG A 59 -2.96 5.42 6.71
C ARG A 59 -2.96 4.10 5.96
N LEU A 60 -3.20 4.12 4.65
CA LEU A 60 -3.18 2.92 3.81
C LEU A 60 -1.81 2.24 3.84
N LYS A 61 -0.73 3.02 3.73
CA LYS A 61 0.65 2.49 3.80
C LYS A 61 1.02 1.93 5.18
N GLU A 62 0.56 2.57 6.25
CA GLU A 62 0.74 2.06 7.62
C GLU A 62 0.00 0.72 7.78
N LEU A 63 -1.22 0.62 7.26
CA LEU A 63 -1.99 -0.62 7.28
C LEU A 63 -1.35 -1.73 6.44
N GLU A 64 -0.79 -1.42 5.27
CA GLU A 64 -0.06 -2.38 4.44
C GLU A 64 1.16 -2.94 5.18
N LYS A 65 1.95 -2.07 5.82
CA LYS A 65 3.12 -2.48 6.61
C LYS A 65 2.71 -3.36 7.80
N GLU A 66 1.64 -2.98 8.48
CA GLU A 66 1.13 -3.76 9.60
C GLU A 66 0.56 -5.11 9.14
N ASN A 67 -0.11 -5.17 7.99
CA ASN A 67 -0.59 -6.41 7.41
C ASN A 67 0.58 -7.35 7.06
N GLU A 68 1.66 -6.84 6.49
CA GLU A 68 2.87 -7.61 6.22
C GLU A 68 3.47 -8.18 7.51
N ARG A 69 3.58 -7.35 8.56
CA ARG A 69 4.06 -7.77 9.88
C ARG A 69 3.18 -8.87 10.46
N LEU A 70 1.86 -8.68 10.43
CA LEU A 70 0.88 -9.64 10.93
C LEU A 70 0.94 -10.96 10.17
N ARG A 71 1.06 -10.92 8.83
CA ARG A 71 1.23 -12.13 8.01
C ARG A 71 2.46 -12.92 8.42
N ARG A 72 3.60 -12.25 8.63
CA ARG A 72 4.83 -12.92 9.10
C ARG A 72 4.61 -13.60 10.45
N VAL A 73 4.09 -12.87 11.44
CA VAL A 73 3.80 -13.42 12.77
C VAL A 73 2.85 -14.61 12.69
N VAL A 74 1.79 -14.53 11.88
CA VAL A 74 0.84 -15.64 11.69
C VAL A 74 1.52 -16.84 11.04
N SER A 75 2.36 -16.64 10.03
CA SER A 75 3.12 -17.73 9.39
C SER A 75 4.07 -18.41 10.37
N ASP A 76 4.83 -17.64 11.15
CA ASP A 76 5.78 -18.16 12.14
C ASP A 76 5.04 -18.98 13.23
N LEU A 77 3.96 -18.44 13.79
CA LEU A 77 3.14 -19.14 14.78
C LEU A 77 2.46 -20.39 14.21
N THR A 78 2.05 -20.34 12.95
CA THR A 78 1.44 -21.51 12.29
C THR A 78 2.47 -22.61 12.10
N LEU A 79 3.70 -22.26 11.72
CA LEU A 79 4.81 -23.20 11.59
C LEU A 79 5.15 -23.85 12.94
N GLU A 80 5.30 -23.03 13.99
CA GLU A 80 5.59 -23.52 15.35
C GLU A 80 4.50 -24.48 15.85
N LYS A 81 3.22 -24.14 15.62
CA LYS A 81 2.09 -25.01 15.97
C LYS A 81 2.13 -26.36 15.23
N LEU A 82 2.56 -26.38 13.97
CA LEU A 82 2.69 -27.62 13.20
C LEU A 82 3.82 -28.48 13.73
N ILE A 83 4.97 -27.88 14.04
CA ILE A 83 6.12 -28.59 14.63
C ILE A 83 5.73 -29.20 15.98
N LEU A 84 5.13 -28.41 16.88
CA LEU A 84 4.70 -28.90 18.19
C LEU A 84 3.66 -30.02 18.08
N ARG A 85 2.74 -29.92 17.11
CA ARG A 85 1.77 -31.00 16.86
C ARG A 85 2.47 -32.28 16.40
N ASP A 86 3.45 -32.17 15.51
CA ASP A 86 4.23 -33.31 15.01
C ASP A 86 5.09 -33.94 16.12
N GLU A 87 5.71 -33.13 16.98
CA GLU A 87 6.46 -33.63 18.14
C GLU A 87 5.56 -34.38 19.13
N VAL A 88 4.39 -33.82 19.48
CA VAL A 88 3.40 -34.48 20.34
C VAL A 88 2.88 -35.77 19.70
N TRP A 89 2.68 -35.76 18.38
CA TRP A 89 2.27 -36.93 17.62
C TRP A 89 3.30 -38.07 17.74
N ASN A 90 4.55 -37.76 17.42
CA ASN A 90 5.66 -38.70 17.49
C ASN A 90 5.91 -39.21 18.92
N ALA A 91 5.71 -38.37 19.93
CA ALA A 91 5.85 -38.74 21.35
C ALA A 91 4.71 -39.63 21.86
N THR A 92 3.50 -39.51 21.31
CA THR A 92 2.32 -40.30 21.73
C THR A 92 2.19 -41.64 21.00
N GLY A 93 2.99 -41.88 19.95
CA GLY A 93 3.02 -43.14 19.21
C GLY A 93 1.70 -43.51 18.52
N SER A 94 0.79 -42.55 18.37
CA SER A 94 -0.53 -42.76 17.77
C SER A 94 -0.44 -42.72 16.25
N ASN A 95 -1.25 -43.53 15.54
CA ASN A 95 -1.21 -43.70 14.08
C ASN A 95 -2.44 -43.08 13.37
N ASP A 96 -3.28 -42.34 14.10
CA ASP A 96 -4.57 -41.79 13.65
C ASP A 96 -4.60 -40.25 13.51
N MET A 97 -4.09 -39.67 12.43
CA MET A 97 -4.38 -38.25 12.14
C MET A 97 -5.87 -38.12 11.77
N PRO A 98 -6.66 -37.23 12.39
CA PRO A 98 -7.97 -36.90 11.84
C PRO A 98 -7.75 -36.09 10.56
N ASN A 99 -8.15 -36.69 9.45
CA ASN A 99 -8.23 -36.11 8.12
C ASN A 99 -8.65 -34.62 8.19
N ALA A 100 -7.71 -33.72 7.88
CA ALA A 100 -8.01 -32.30 7.70
C ALA A 100 -8.75 -32.13 6.37
N SER A 101 -10.08 -32.27 6.40
CA SER A 101 -11.00 -31.76 5.38
C SER A 101 -11.36 -30.30 5.65
#